data_AF-A0A6V8JYI2-F1
#
_entry.id   AF-A0A6V8JYI2-F1
#
_cell.length_a   1.000
_cell.length_b   1.000
_cell.length_c   1.000
_cell.angle_alpha   90.00
_cell.angle_beta   90.00
_cell.angle_gamma   90.00
#
_symmetry.space_group_name_H-M   'P 1'
#
loop_
_entity.id
_entity.type
_entity.pdbx_description
1 polymer ?
#
loop_
_entity_poly.entity_id
_entity_poly.type
_entity_poly.pdbx_seq_one_letter_code
_entity_poly.pdbx_strand_id
1 'polypeptide(L)'
;MFRTRRRIALFTAATAAAALSAAGVVIVATGAQAAAGCRVTYTVSNQWGGGFGASVTVTNLGDPITSWALTWSYSAGQTVTQAWNATVTQSGSQVTARNASYNGNLATNASADFGFNGSWNNSSNPAPTSFAVNGTACTGSVSPTTPGTNPTTPGTSPAPPTTPRRTTRHRPAWSAGAHRTVVPPAVAARGPRRSPPLPH
;
A
#
# COMPACT_ATOMS: atom_id res chain seq x y z
N MET A 1 -80.69 -33.12 22.16
CA MET A 1 -80.56 -34.17 23.19
C MET A 1 -79.31 -33.86 24.03
N PHE A 2 -79.31 -34.09 25.35
CA PHE A 2 -78.17 -33.73 26.22
C PHE A 2 -77.03 -34.77 26.15
N ARG A 3 -75.76 -34.32 26.09
CA ARG A 3 -74.82 -34.36 27.25
C ARG A 3 -73.38 -33.93 26.92
N THR A 4 -73.02 -32.80 27.50
CA THR A 4 -71.68 -32.33 27.89
C THR A 4 -70.69 -33.42 28.33
N ARG A 5 -69.42 -33.32 27.91
CA ARG A 5 -68.24 -33.49 28.81
C ARG A 5 -67.14 -32.48 28.45
N ARG A 6 -66.65 -31.73 29.45
CA ARG A 6 -65.54 -30.76 29.35
C ARG A 6 -64.23 -31.38 29.87
N ARG A 7 -63.10 -31.13 29.20
CA ARG A 7 -61.72 -30.89 29.71
C ARG A 7 -61.02 -30.11 28.58
N ILE A 8 -60.67 -28.82 28.65
CA ILE A 8 -59.91 -28.03 29.65
C ILE A 8 -58.50 -28.57 29.86
N ALA A 9 -57.59 -28.16 28.97
CA ALA A 9 -56.18 -27.86 29.19
C ALA A 9 -55.66 -27.15 27.93
N LEU A 10 -54.81 -26.13 27.91
CA LEU A 10 -54.42 -25.01 28.79
C LEU A 10 -53.41 -24.22 27.93
N PHE A 11 -53.35 -22.90 28.12
CA PHE A 11 -52.60 -21.91 27.34
C PHE A 11 -51.26 -22.30 26.69
N THR A 12 -51.01 -21.75 25.50
CA THR A 12 -49.93 -20.75 25.30
C THR A 12 -50.22 -19.92 24.05
N ALA A 13 -49.71 -18.68 24.01
CA ALA A 13 -49.93 -17.74 22.90
C ALA A 13 -48.58 -17.21 22.40
N ALA A 14 -48.45 -17.01 21.09
CA ALA A 14 -47.30 -16.38 20.46
C ALA A 14 -47.75 -15.58 19.22
N THR A 15 -47.73 -14.25 19.33
CA THR A 15 -48.00 -13.34 18.20
C THR A 15 -46.70 -13.06 17.43
N ALA A 16 -46.63 -13.47 16.17
CA ALA A 16 -45.52 -13.13 15.29
C ALA A 16 -45.87 -11.88 14.45
N ALA A 17 -45.17 -10.77 14.68
CA ALA A 17 -45.23 -9.58 13.83
C ALA A 17 -44.22 -9.70 12.69
N ALA A 18 -44.65 -9.50 11.44
CA ALA A 18 -43.77 -9.52 10.28
C ALA A 18 -43.05 -8.18 10.10
N ALA A 19 -41.73 -8.21 9.93
CA ALA A 19 -40.90 -7.02 9.73
C ALA A 19 -40.74 -6.66 8.25
N LEU A 20 -40.72 -5.36 7.93
CA LEU A 20 -40.44 -4.83 6.59
C LEU A 20 -38.96 -4.42 6.48
N SER A 21 -38.16 -5.24 5.79
CA SER A 21 -36.74 -4.97 5.55
C SER A 21 -36.52 -4.18 4.26
N ALA A 22 -36.36 -2.86 4.36
CA ALA A 22 -35.99 -2.02 3.23
C ALA A 22 -34.50 -2.20 2.87
N ALA A 23 -34.22 -2.69 1.65
CA ALA A 23 -32.86 -2.93 1.17
C ALA A 23 -32.17 -1.63 0.70
N GLY A 24 -31.52 -0.93 1.64
CA GLY A 24 -30.68 0.23 1.32
C GLY A 24 -29.35 -0.17 0.68
N VAL A 25 -29.12 0.20 -0.58
CA VAL A 25 -27.85 -0.02 -1.28
C VAL A 25 -26.80 0.99 -0.77
N VAL A 26 -25.91 0.54 0.11
CA VAL A 26 -24.74 1.33 0.53
C VAL A 26 -23.68 1.34 -0.56
N ILE A 27 -23.66 2.41 -1.36
CA ILE A 27 -22.57 2.72 -2.29
C ILE A 27 -21.34 3.13 -1.48
N VAL A 28 -20.38 2.21 -1.33
CA VAL A 28 -19.10 2.49 -0.66
C VAL A 28 -18.23 3.32 -1.61
N ALA A 29 -18.15 4.63 -1.34
CA ALA A 29 -17.30 5.52 -2.12
C ALA A 29 -15.81 5.20 -1.88
N THR A 30 -15.20 4.46 -2.79
CA THR A 30 -13.75 4.27 -2.83
C THR A 30 -13.10 5.59 -3.23
N GLY A 31 -12.67 6.37 -2.24
CA GLY A 31 -11.93 7.61 -2.46
C GLY A 31 -10.71 7.38 -3.36
N ALA A 32 -10.40 8.35 -4.21
CA ALA A 32 -9.23 8.29 -5.06
C ALA A 32 -7.97 8.27 -4.18
N GLN A 33 -7.29 7.12 -4.13
CA GLN A 33 -6.18 6.86 -3.22
C GLN A 33 -4.92 7.63 -3.69
N ALA A 34 -4.84 8.91 -3.30
CA ALA A 34 -3.73 9.79 -3.67
C ALA A 34 -2.41 9.30 -3.08
N ALA A 35 -1.55 8.70 -3.93
CA ALA A 35 -0.16 8.31 -3.66
C ALA A 35 0.12 7.62 -2.30
N ALA A 36 -0.88 6.99 -1.69
CA ALA A 36 -0.84 6.56 -0.29
C ALA A 36 -0.09 5.23 -0.12
N GLY A 37 1.22 5.28 -0.28
CA GLY A 37 2.11 4.17 0.02
C GLY A 37 2.28 3.99 1.53
N CYS A 38 2.19 2.74 1.99
CA CYS A 38 2.67 2.34 3.30
C CYS A 38 3.49 1.06 3.21
N ARG A 39 4.43 0.92 4.13
CA ARG A 39 5.25 -0.29 4.31
C ARG A 39 5.07 -0.76 5.74
N VAL A 40 4.85 -2.07 5.90
CA VAL A 40 4.67 -2.70 7.20
C VAL A 40 5.67 -3.84 7.30
N THR A 41 6.50 -3.80 8.33
CA THR A 41 7.40 -4.90 8.70
C THR A 41 6.77 -5.63 9.87
N TYR A 42 6.53 -6.94 9.73
CA TYR A 42 5.98 -7.80 10.78
C TYR A 42 7.00 -8.90 11.07
N THR A 43 7.47 -8.97 12.32
CA THR A 43 8.48 -9.94 12.76
C THR A 43 7.94 -10.71 13.95
N VAL A 44 7.96 -12.05 13.90
CA VAL A 44 7.73 -12.88 15.09
C VAL A 44 9.07 -12.97 15.84
N SER A 45 9.19 -12.16 16.89
CA SER A 45 10.45 -11.94 17.61
C SER A 45 10.78 -13.09 18.59
N ASN A 46 9.76 -13.82 19.06
CA ASN A 46 9.92 -15.08 19.81
C ASN A 46 8.66 -15.96 19.70
N GLN A 47 8.79 -17.27 19.80
CA GLN A 47 7.66 -18.21 19.79
C GLN A 47 7.88 -19.35 20.80
N TRP A 48 6.81 -19.78 21.46
CA TRP A 48 6.80 -20.85 22.46
C TRP A 48 5.51 -21.69 22.36
N GLY A 49 5.35 -22.67 23.26
CA GLY A 49 4.16 -23.53 23.30
C GLY A 49 2.88 -22.71 23.47
N GLY A 50 2.00 -22.75 22.47
CA GLY A 50 0.72 -22.02 22.44
C GLY A 50 0.79 -20.49 22.33
N GLY A 51 1.98 -19.86 22.36
CA GLY A 51 2.12 -18.40 22.32
C GLY A 51 3.28 -17.88 21.46
N PHE A 52 3.22 -16.61 21.08
CA PHE A 52 4.27 -15.89 20.37
C PHE A 52 4.30 -14.41 20.75
N GLY A 53 5.45 -13.77 20.55
CA GLY A 53 5.63 -12.32 20.63
C GLY A 53 6.02 -11.77 19.26
N ALA A 54 5.38 -10.69 18.84
CA ALA A 54 5.63 -10.05 17.55
C ALA A 54 5.94 -8.56 17.70
N SER A 55 6.80 -8.06 16.82
CA SER A 55 7.16 -6.65 16.68
C SER A 55 6.74 -6.18 15.30
N VAL A 56 6.10 -5.01 15.23
CA VAL A 56 5.56 -4.46 13.99
C VAL A 56 6.04 -3.02 13.81
N THR A 57 6.49 -2.67 12.62
CA THR A 57 6.88 -1.31 12.25
C THR A 57 5.98 -0.84 11.10
N VAL A 58 5.32 0.30 11.30
CA VAL A 58 4.49 0.96 10.29
C VAL A 58 5.25 2.17 9.77
N THR A 59 5.62 2.16 8.49
CA THR A 59 6.28 3.26 7.79
C THR A 59 5.28 3.93 6.83
N ASN A 60 5.09 5.23 6.98
CA ASN A 60 4.34 6.04 6.03
C ASN A 60 5.25 6.40 4.83
N LEU A 61 4.79 6.19 3.60
CA LEU A 61 5.50 6.58 2.37
C LEU A 61 4.74 7.64 1.55
N GLY A 62 3.48 7.94 1.89
CA GLY A 62 2.65 8.97 1.28
C GLY A 62 2.62 10.27 2.08
N ASP A 63 1.52 11.02 1.96
CA ASP A 63 1.29 12.27 2.69
C ASP A 63 1.34 12.10 4.23
N PRO A 64 1.76 13.13 4.99
CA PRO A 64 1.79 13.09 6.45
C PRO A 64 0.43 12.76 7.09
N ILE A 65 0.42 11.83 8.04
CA ILE A 65 -0.78 11.44 8.81
C ILE A 65 -0.60 11.76 10.30
N THR A 66 -1.66 12.24 10.95
CA THR A 66 -1.66 12.60 12.39
C THR A 66 -2.04 11.44 13.31
N SER A 67 -2.66 10.39 12.75
CA SER A 67 -3.00 9.15 13.44
C SER A 67 -2.96 7.97 12.45
N TRP A 68 -2.75 6.76 12.97
CA TRP A 68 -2.72 5.54 12.17
C TRP A 68 -3.53 4.40 12.81
N ALA A 69 -4.26 3.70 11.96
CA ALA A 69 -4.92 2.43 12.24
C ALA A 69 -4.42 1.39 11.23
N LEU A 70 -3.61 0.45 11.69
CA LEU A 70 -3.13 -0.71 10.92
C LEU A 70 -4.15 -1.85 11.03
N THR A 71 -4.55 -2.42 9.91
CA THR A 71 -5.43 -3.61 9.86
C THR A 71 -4.77 -4.76 9.10
N TRP A 72 -4.95 -5.98 9.59
CA TRP A 72 -4.56 -7.23 8.92
C TRP A 72 -5.52 -8.36 9.27
N SER A 73 -5.32 -9.53 8.65
CA SER A 73 -6.10 -10.75 8.95
C SER A 73 -5.19 -11.95 9.22
N TYR A 74 -5.55 -12.76 10.22
CA TYR A 74 -4.89 -14.03 10.54
C TYR A 74 -5.55 -15.22 9.81
N SER A 75 -4.72 -16.13 9.30
CA SER A 75 -5.14 -17.29 8.50
C SER A 75 -5.12 -18.62 9.25
N ALA A 76 -4.49 -18.71 10.43
CA ALA A 76 -4.39 -19.95 11.23
C ALA A 76 -5.05 -19.85 12.61
N GLY A 77 -5.95 -18.88 12.82
CA GLY A 77 -6.68 -18.70 14.09
C GLY A 77 -5.85 -18.08 15.22
N GLN A 78 -4.77 -17.37 14.90
CA GLN A 78 -3.98 -16.66 15.90
C GLN A 78 -4.79 -15.54 16.56
N THR A 79 -4.56 -15.29 17.85
CA THR A 79 -5.31 -14.28 18.64
C THR A 79 -4.33 -13.38 19.40
N VAL A 80 -4.50 -12.06 19.31
CA VAL A 80 -3.71 -11.10 20.12
C VAL A 80 -4.18 -11.13 21.57
N THR A 81 -3.25 -11.24 22.53
CA THR A 81 -3.57 -11.36 23.97
C THR A 81 -3.15 -10.16 24.79
N GLN A 82 -2.04 -9.49 24.44
CA GLN A 82 -1.58 -8.27 25.09
C GLN A 82 -0.75 -7.43 24.11
N ALA A 83 -0.96 -6.12 24.05
CA ALA A 83 -0.19 -5.21 23.18
C ALA A 83 0.43 -4.05 23.96
N TRP A 84 1.47 -3.44 23.39
CA TRP A 84 2.13 -2.22 23.87
C TRP A 84 2.44 -1.30 22.69
N ASN A 85 2.59 0.01 22.96
CA ASN A 85 2.73 1.10 21.98
C ASN A 85 1.58 1.24 20.96
N ALA A 86 0.55 0.38 21.04
CA ALA A 86 -0.68 0.44 20.24
C ALA A 86 -1.87 -0.14 21.03
N THR A 87 -3.07 0.35 20.74
CA THR A 87 -4.33 -0.28 21.19
C THR A 87 -4.79 -1.25 20.12
N VAL A 88 -4.78 -2.55 20.42
CA VAL A 88 -5.13 -3.61 19.47
C VAL A 88 -6.49 -4.22 19.81
N THR A 89 -7.34 -4.38 18.79
CA THR A 89 -8.62 -5.09 18.88
C THR A 89 -8.70 -6.15 17.77
N GLN A 90 -9.44 -7.23 18.03
CA GLN A 90 -9.60 -8.35 17.10
C GLN A 90 -11.05 -8.83 17.05
N SER A 91 -11.53 -9.18 15.86
CA SER A 91 -12.84 -9.78 15.62
C SER A 91 -12.70 -10.94 14.63
N GLY A 92 -12.83 -12.17 15.13
CA GLY A 92 -12.46 -13.37 14.37
C GLY A 92 -11.02 -13.29 13.88
N SER A 93 -10.80 -13.45 12.57
CA SER A 93 -9.48 -13.30 11.94
C SER A 93 -9.00 -11.85 11.80
N GLN A 94 -9.89 -10.84 11.81
CA GLN A 94 -9.51 -9.45 11.52
C GLN A 94 -8.95 -8.77 12.76
N VAL A 95 -7.77 -8.15 12.63
CA VAL A 95 -7.09 -7.38 13.68
C VAL A 95 -6.99 -5.92 13.27
N THR A 96 -7.16 -5.01 14.24
CA THR A 96 -6.96 -3.56 14.10
C THR A 96 -6.06 -3.07 15.23
N ALA A 97 -4.87 -2.55 14.90
CA ALA A 97 -3.99 -1.84 15.82
C ALA A 97 -4.10 -0.32 15.58
N ARG A 98 -4.38 0.46 16.61
CA ARG A 98 -4.40 1.93 16.57
C ARG A 98 -3.23 2.50 17.35
N ASN A 99 -2.70 3.64 16.90
CA ASN A 99 -1.62 4.34 17.60
C ASN A 99 -1.93 4.62 19.08
N ALA A 100 -0.88 4.64 19.91
CA ALA A 100 -0.93 5.27 21.22
C ALA A 100 -0.91 6.81 21.07
N SER A 101 -1.23 7.52 22.15
CA SER A 101 -1.35 9.01 22.14
C SER A 101 -0.08 9.74 21.65
N TYR A 102 1.10 9.12 21.81
CA TYR A 102 2.40 9.73 21.52
C TYR A 102 3.03 9.33 20.17
N ASN A 103 2.55 8.28 19.48
CA ASN A 103 3.18 7.75 18.25
C ASN A 103 2.25 7.76 17.01
N GLY A 104 1.16 8.55 17.04
CA GLY A 104 0.22 8.64 15.91
C GLY A 104 0.71 9.46 14.71
N ASN A 105 1.54 10.48 14.94
CA ASN A 105 1.93 11.43 13.91
C ASN A 105 3.12 10.94 13.07
N LEU A 106 2.85 10.48 11.84
CA LEU A 106 3.84 10.00 10.88
C LEU A 106 3.91 10.90 9.65
N ALA A 107 4.96 11.71 9.57
CA ALA A 107 5.37 12.39 8.34
C ALA A 107 5.77 11.38 7.24
N THR A 108 5.93 11.84 6.01
CA THR A 108 6.43 11.04 4.89
C THR A 108 7.81 10.45 5.22
N ASN A 109 7.98 9.13 5.05
CA ASN A 109 9.10 8.30 5.49
C ASN A 109 9.30 8.14 7.01
N ALA A 110 8.45 8.72 7.86
CA ALA A 110 8.46 8.45 9.29
C ALA A 110 7.87 7.05 9.59
N SER A 111 8.26 6.48 10.73
CA SER A 111 7.78 5.17 11.18
C SER A 111 7.37 5.17 12.66
N ALA A 112 6.40 4.33 13.01
CA ALA A 112 6.08 3.97 14.39
C ALA A 112 6.27 2.46 14.60
N ASP A 113 6.86 2.09 15.73
CA ASP A 113 6.89 0.71 16.22
C ASP A 113 5.73 0.43 17.18
N PHE A 114 5.30 -0.83 17.20
CA PHE A 114 4.55 -1.42 18.31
C PHE A 114 4.84 -2.91 18.43
N GLY A 115 4.36 -3.53 19.51
CA GLY A 115 4.50 -4.97 19.70
C GLY A 115 3.34 -5.58 20.48
N PHE A 116 3.23 -6.89 20.39
CA PHE A 116 2.20 -7.64 21.10
C PHE A 116 2.61 -9.11 21.32
N ASN A 117 2.01 -9.71 22.35
CA ASN A 117 1.94 -11.16 22.50
C ASN A 117 0.61 -11.67 21.94
N GLY A 118 0.62 -12.87 21.39
CA GLY A 118 -0.56 -13.59 20.92
C GLY A 118 -0.49 -15.08 21.21
N SER A 119 -1.63 -15.75 21.07
CA SER A 119 -1.76 -17.20 21.12
C SER A 119 -1.90 -17.79 19.72
N TRP A 120 -1.49 -19.05 19.57
CA TRP A 120 -1.62 -19.82 18.33
C TRP A 120 -1.93 -21.29 18.63
N ASN A 121 -2.48 -22.01 17.65
CA ASN A 121 -2.99 -23.39 17.79
C ASN A 121 -1.90 -24.48 17.96
N ASN A 122 -0.63 -24.09 18.15
CA ASN A 122 0.54 -24.97 18.21
C ASN A 122 0.74 -25.90 16.99
N SER A 123 0.10 -25.59 15.85
CA SER A 123 0.20 -26.34 14.59
C SER A 123 0.72 -25.46 13.45
N SER A 124 0.27 -24.20 13.33
CA SER A 124 0.77 -23.26 12.31
C SER A 124 0.65 -21.80 12.77
N ASN A 125 1.69 -21.00 12.52
CA ASN A 125 1.72 -19.56 12.80
C ASN A 125 2.31 -18.77 11.61
N PRO A 126 1.60 -18.68 10.46
CA PRO A 126 2.04 -17.89 9.33
C PRO A 126 1.93 -16.39 9.65
N ALA A 127 2.97 -15.63 9.29
CA ALA A 127 2.91 -14.17 9.34
C ALA A 127 1.85 -13.62 8.35
N PRO A 128 1.10 -12.55 8.69
CA PRO A 128 0.19 -11.92 7.75
C PRO A 128 0.96 -11.33 6.56
N THR A 129 0.38 -11.44 5.35
CA THR A 129 0.98 -10.94 4.10
C THR A 129 0.25 -9.73 3.52
N SER A 130 -0.94 -9.41 4.03
CA SER A 130 -1.75 -8.27 3.61
C SER A 130 -2.02 -7.37 4.80
N PHE A 131 -1.69 -6.08 4.62
CA PHE A 131 -1.81 -5.03 5.62
C PHE A 131 -2.44 -3.80 4.97
N ALA A 132 -3.17 -3.00 5.74
CA ALA A 132 -3.63 -1.68 5.33
C ALA A 132 -3.51 -0.67 6.46
N VAL A 133 -3.13 0.57 6.15
CA VAL A 133 -3.07 1.70 7.10
C VAL A 133 -4.15 2.71 6.72
N ASN A 134 -5.00 3.07 7.67
CA ASN A 134 -6.14 3.98 7.48
C ASN A 134 -7.09 3.56 6.33
N GLY A 135 -7.15 2.26 6.03
CA GLY A 135 -7.93 1.68 4.93
C GLY A 135 -7.16 1.49 3.62
N THR A 136 -5.95 2.06 3.48
CA THR A 136 -5.12 1.93 2.27
C THR A 136 -4.19 0.73 2.36
N ALA A 137 -4.22 -0.15 1.35
CA ALA A 137 -3.39 -1.35 1.30
C ALA A 137 -1.89 -1.02 1.17
N CYS A 138 -1.07 -1.61 2.05
CA CYS A 138 0.37 -1.41 2.11
C CYS A 138 1.10 -2.34 1.12
N THR A 139 1.26 -1.88 -0.11
CA THR A 139 2.02 -2.58 -1.16
C THR A 139 3.55 -2.45 -1.01
N GLY A 140 4.03 -1.72 0.01
CA GLY A 140 5.46 -1.50 0.27
C GLY A 140 6.12 -0.42 -0.59
N SER A 141 5.40 0.17 -1.55
CA SER A 141 5.86 1.21 -2.46
C SER A 141 4.76 2.24 -2.72
N VAL A 142 5.14 3.50 -2.94
CA VAL A 142 4.22 4.47 -3.57
C VAL A 142 4.06 4.12 -5.05
N SER A 143 2.82 4.04 -5.52
CA SER A 143 2.53 4.17 -6.95
C SER A 143 2.27 5.65 -7.21
N PRO A 144 3.04 6.33 -8.09
CA PRO A 144 2.83 7.75 -8.36
C PRO A 144 1.51 7.93 -9.10
N THR A 145 0.48 8.38 -8.37
CA THR A 145 -0.82 8.75 -8.94
C THR A 145 -0.68 10.06 -9.71
N THR A 146 -0.18 10.01 -10.94
CA THR A 146 -0.26 11.15 -11.87
C THR A 146 -1.72 11.57 -11.99
N PRO A 147 -2.12 12.81 -11.63
CA PRO A 147 -3.48 13.27 -11.83
C PRO A 147 -3.84 13.15 -13.31
N GLY A 148 -4.90 12.39 -13.60
CA GLY A 148 -5.16 11.91 -14.96
C GLY A 148 -5.47 13.05 -15.93
N THR A 149 -4.47 13.45 -16.72
CA THR A 149 -4.72 14.12 -18.00
C THR A 149 -5.47 13.13 -18.89
N ASN A 150 -6.79 13.33 -19.00
CA ASN A 150 -7.62 12.62 -19.95
C ASN A 150 -6.94 12.64 -21.33
N PRO A 151 -6.67 11.48 -21.97
CA PRO A 151 -6.00 11.44 -23.25
C PRO A 151 -6.98 11.90 -24.34
N THR A 152 -7.10 13.22 -24.50
CA THR A 152 -7.82 13.87 -25.60
C THR A 152 -7.17 13.43 -26.91
N THR A 153 -7.78 12.45 -27.56
CA THR A 153 -7.30 11.87 -28.82
C THR A 153 -7.01 12.96 -29.83
N PRO A 154 -5.77 13.09 -30.35
CA PRO A 154 -5.48 14.04 -31.41
C PRO A 154 -6.32 13.71 -32.64
N GLY A 155 -7.33 14.55 -32.91
CA GLY A 155 -8.21 14.36 -34.06
C GLY A 155 -7.41 14.38 -35.37
N THR A 156 -7.65 13.37 -36.22
CA THR A 156 -6.86 13.15 -37.44
C THR A 156 -7.05 14.29 -38.45
N SER A 157 -6.20 15.31 -38.38
CA SER A 157 -6.19 16.42 -39.33
C SER A 157 -5.84 15.90 -40.74
N PRO A 158 -6.69 16.09 -41.76
CA PRO A 158 -6.39 15.63 -43.12
C PRO A 158 -5.19 16.37 -43.70
N ALA A 159 -4.17 15.62 -44.14
CA ALA A 159 -3.01 16.19 -44.81
C ALA A 159 -3.40 16.79 -46.18
N PRO A 160 -2.90 17.99 -46.55
CA PRO A 160 -3.17 18.58 -47.85
C PRO A 160 -2.47 17.79 -48.97
N PRO A 161 -3.09 17.65 -50.17
CA PRO A 161 -2.52 16.88 -51.27
C PRO A 161 -1.29 17.60 -51.87
N THR A 162 -0.14 16.92 -51.91
CA THR A 162 1.10 17.45 -52.47
C THR A 162 1.34 16.97 -53.91
N THR A 163 1.39 17.93 -54.84
CA THR A 163 1.60 17.71 -56.28
C THR A 163 2.95 17.04 -56.58
N PRO A 164 3.02 16.05 -57.50
CA PRO A 164 4.26 15.30 -57.75
C PRO A 164 5.32 16.13 -58.49
N ARG A 165 6.46 16.40 -57.85
CA ARG A 165 7.59 17.09 -58.50
C ARG A 165 8.56 16.10 -59.15
N ARG A 166 8.38 15.95 -60.46
CA ARG A 166 9.22 15.26 -61.46
C ARG A 166 10.72 15.16 -61.10
N THR A 167 11.24 13.95 -61.20
CA THR A 167 12.67 13.60 -61.06
C THR A 167 13.51 14.18 -62.20
N THR A 168 14.68 14.73 -61.87
CA THR A 168 15.74 15.04 -62.84
C THR A 168 17.07 14.49 -62.32
N ARG A 169 17.54 13.39 -62.92
CA ARG A 169 18.85 12.79 -62.62
C ARG A 169 19.94 13.51 -63.41
N HIS A 170 20.89 14.14 -62.73
CA HIS A 170 22.24 14.38 -63.27
C HIS A 170 23.32 14.05 -62.24
N ARG A 171 24.52 13.73 -62.73
CA ARG A 171 25.69 13.20 -62.00
C ARG A 171 26.96 13.80 -62.62
N PRO A 172 28.18 13.50 -62.11
CA PRO A 172 28.98 14.38 -61.28
C PRO A 172 30.16 15.05 -62.03
N ALA A 173 30.77 16.10 -61.45
CA ALA A 173 32.14 16.51 -61.77
C ALA A 173 32.82 17.31 -60.63
N TRP A 174 33.82 16.67 -60.02
CA TRP A 174 35.15 17.13 -59.54
C TRP A 174 35.51 18.59 -59.17
N SER A 175 36.61 18.69 -58.40
CA SER A 175 37.46 19.86 -58.08
C SER A 175 36.95 20.86 -57.02
N ALA A 176 37.79 21.56 -56.23
CA ALA A 176 39.17 21.34 -55.74
C ALA A 176 39.50 22.40 -54.65
N GLY A 177 40.63 22.29 -53.93
CA GLY A 177 41.26 23.42 -53.21
C GLY A 177 41.27 23.36 -51.67
N ALA A 178 42.39 22.90 -51.08
CA ALA A 178 42.58 22.72 -49.64
C ALA A 178 42.91 24.02 -48.85
N HIS A 179 42.71 24.00 -47.52
CA HIS A 179 43.49 24.81 -46.58
C HIS A 179 43.66 24.17 -45.17
N ARG A 180 44.88 23.66 -44.94
CA ARG A 180 45.65 23.51 -43.67
C ARG A 180 44.93 23.49 -42.30
N THR A 181 44.99 22.33 -41.65
CA THR A 181 45.90 22.02 -40.52
C THR A 181 46.26 23.12 -39.50
N VAL A 182 46.06 22.84 -38.20
CA VAL A 182 47.13 22.71 -37.17
C VAL A 182 46.59 21.96 -35.94
N VAL A 183 47.45 21.16 -35.28
CA VAL A 183 47.18 20.37 -34.06
C VAL A 183 48.13 20.82 -32.93
N PRO A 184 47.66 21.01 -31.69
CA PRO A 184 48.52 21.00 -30.48
C PRO A 184 48.59 19.61 -29.80
N PRO A 185 49.70 19.25 -29.12
CA PRO A 185 49.97 17.88 -28.66
C PRO A 185 49.58 17.59 -27.20
N ALA A 186 49.75 16.32 -26.79
CA ALA A 186 49.62 15.85 -25.40
C ALA A 186 51.00 15.51 -24.78
N VAL A 187 51.17 15.75 -23.46
CA VAL A 187 52.19 15.24 -22.49
C VAL A 187 52.25 16.21 -21.28
N ALA A 188 52.54 15.86 -20.02
CA ALA A 188 52.28 14.64 -19.23
C ALA A 188 52.54 14.91 -17.72
N ALA A 189 51.94 14.09 -16.85
CA ALA A 189 52.38 13.70 -15.49
C ALA A 189 52.77 14.75 -14.40
N ARG A 190 52.11 14.64 -13.24
CA ARG A 190 52.71 14.34 -11.91
C ARG A 190 51.61 14.00 -10.89
N GLY A 191 51.89 13.14 -9.92
CA GLY A 191 50.91 12.55 -8.99
C GLY A 191 51.09 12.94 -7.50
N PRO A 192 50.21 12.45 -6.61
CA PRO A 192 50.23 12.78 -5.17
C PRO A 192 51.31 12.03 -4.38
N ARG A 193 51.72 12.61 -3.24
CA ARG A 193 52.64 12.01 -2.24
C ARG A 193 51.88 11.51 -0.99
N ARG A 194 52.58 10.80 -0.10
CA ARG A 194 52.06 10.08 1.08
C ARG A 194 51.80 10.98 2.31
N SER A 195 50.90 10.52 3.19
CA SER A 195 50.65 10.94 4.60
C SER A 195 51.77 10.45 5.56
N PRO A 196 51.72 10.54 6.94
CA PRO A 196 50.68 10.95 7.94
C PRO A 196 51.20 12.15 8.82
N PRO A 197 50.92 12.41 10.14
CA PRO A 197 50.06 11.80 11.19
C PRO A 197 49.26 12.82 12.08
N LEU A 198 49.01 12.50 13.36
CA LEU A 198 48.42 13.32 14.46
C LEU A 198 49.49 13.62 15.55
N PRO A 199 49.36 14.68 16.38
CA PRO A 199 48.67 14.64 17.70
C PRO A 199 47.80 15.91 17.96
N HIS A 200 47.11 16.14 19.09
CA HIS A 200 47.04 15.47 20.40
C HIS A 200 45.61 15.03 20.75
#